data_AF-A0A0D2V467-F1
#
_entry.id   AF-A0A0D2V467-F1
#
_cell.length_a   1.000
_cell.length_b   1.000
_cell.length_c   1.000
_cell.angle_alpha   90.00
_cell.angle_beta   90.00
_cell.angle_gamma   90.00
#
_symmetry.space_group_name_H-M   'P 1'
#
loop_
_entity.id
_entity.type
_entity.pdbx_description
1 polymer ?
#
loop_
_entity_poly.entity_id
_entity_poly.type
_entity_poly.pdbx_seq_one_letter_code
_entity_poly.pdbx_strand_id
1 'polypeptide(L)'
;MEGVKEQLQAPIYRTLTTVHSIDGGGIRGIIPGIILGFLESELQKLDGEDARLADYFDVIAGTSTGGLVTAMLTCPNDKNRPLFAAKDIKDFYLTNCPKIFPQPGFPLFSQTTKVLKALSGPRYDGKFLHYIIKKKLEGRRLNETLTNVVIPTFDIKLLQPVIFSSFQVKKNPTLNALLSDICIATSAAPTYLPAHYFKTIVFERKKRENNLIDGGVAANNP
;
A
#
# COMPACT_ATOMS: atom_id res chain seq x y z
N MET A 1 0.44 -31.51 20.38
CA MET A 1 -0.74 -30.67 20.10
C MET A 1 -0.42 -29.30 20.65
N GLU A 2 0.23 -28.47 19.86
CA GLU A 2 0.62 -27.11 20.27
C GLU A 2 -0.60 -26.20 20.10
N GLY A 3 -0.93 -25.49 21.18
CA GLY A 3 -2.12 -24.65 21.27
C GLY A 3 -2.15 -23.57 20.20
N VAL A 4 -3.32 -23.43 19.59
CA VAL A 4 -3.69 -22.24 18.80
C VAL A 4 -3.52 -21.05 19.74
N LYS A 5 -2.47 -20.24 19.56
CA LYS A 5 -2.35 -18.95 20.24
C LYS A 5 -3.58 -18.14 19.85
N GLU A 6 -4.44 -17.85 20.83
CA GLU A 6 -5.56 -16.93 20.69
C GLU A 6 -5.05 -15.65 20.01
N GLN A 7 -5.69 -15.26 18.91
CA GLN A 7 -5.62 -13.89 18.43
C GLN A 7 -5.93 -13.00 19.64
N LEU A 8 -5.06 -12.02 19.92
CA LEU A 8 -5.31 -11.00 20.95
C LEU A 8 -6.75 -10.55 20.83
N GLN A 9 -7.57 -11.00 21.79
CA GLN A 9 -9.00 -10.81 21.72
C GLN A 9 -9.24 -9.31 21.85
N ALA A 10 -9.82 -8.70 20.82
CA ALA A 10 -10.14 -7.29 20.82
C ALA A 10 -10.88 -6.95 22.14
N PRO A 11 -10.53 -5.86 22.84
CA PRO A 11 -11.09 -5.57 24.15
C PRO A 11 -12.63 -5.63 24.13
N ILE A 12 -13.20 -6.33 25.09
CA ILE A 12 -14.63 -6.68 25.21
C ILE A 12 -15.56 -5.45 25.33
N TYR A 13 -15.00 -4.24 25.36
CA TYR A 13 -15.69 -2.95 25.47
C TYR A 13 -15.33 -1.97 24.32
N ARG A 14 -15.47 -2.35 23.05
CA ARG A 14 -15.30 -1.41 21.93
C ARG A 14 -16.53 -0.50 21.77
N THR A 15 -16.59 0.58 22.53
CA THR A 15 -17.49 1.73 22.25
C THR A 15 -16.91 2.68 21.20
N LEU A 16 -15.63 2.53 20.86
CA LEU A 16 -14.89 3.40 19.95
C LEU A 16 -14.34 2.61 18.76
N THR A 17 -14.34 3.25 17.59
CA THR A 17 -13.68 2.78 16.37
C THR A 17 -12.34 3.48 16.22
N THR A 18 -11.27 2.71 16.05
CA THR A 18 -9.91 3.23 15.87
C THR A 18 -9.52 3.24 14.40
N VAL A 19 -9.16 4.41 13.89
CA VAL A 19 -8.77 4.61 12.49
C VAL A 19 -7.38 5.22 12.43
N HIS A 20 -6.53 4.65 11.60
CA HIS A 20 -5.25 5.24 11.22
C HIS A 20 -5.27 5.63 9.74
N SER A 21 -4.78 6.81 9.40
CA SER A 21 -4.65 7.27 8.01
C SER A 21 -3.23 7.73 7.71
N ILE A 22 -2.74 7.34 6.53
CA ILE A 22 -1.38 7.61 6.07
C ILE A 22 -1.41 8.29 4.70
N ASP A 23 -0.94 9.53 4.66
CA ASP A 23 -0.90 10.35 3.44
C ASP A 23 0.05 9.79 2.36
N GLY A 24 -0.23 10.17 1.12
CA GLY A 24 0.69 10.01 0.00
C GLY A 24 1.86 11.00 0.06
N GLY A 25 3.02 10.61 -0.49
CA GLY A 25 4.19 11.49 -0.43
C GLY A 25 5.48 11.02 -1.11
N GLY A 26 5.45 9.91 -1.86
CA GLY A 26 6.64 9.33 -2.49
C GLY A 26 7.68 8.91 -1.44
N ILE A 27 8.95 9.25 -1.67
CA ILE A 27 10.07 8.91 -0.76
C ILE A 27 9.83 9.45 0.68
N ARG A 28 8.99 10.49 0.84
CA ARG A 28 8.64 11.03 2.16
C ARG A 28 7.86 10.05 3.05
N GLY A 29 7.45 8.88 2.55
CA GLY A 29 6.92 7.78 3.36
C GLY A 29 7.82 7.31 4.50
N ILE A 30 9.11 7.66 4.45
CA ILE A 30 10.04 7.48 5.58
C ILE A 30 9.55 8.24 6.83
N ILE A 31 8.94 9.41 6.68
CA ILE A 31 8.46 10.24 7.81
C ILE A 31 7.38 9.50 8.60
N PRO A 32 6.21 9.13 8.01
CA PRO A 32 5.23 8.33 8.73
C PRO A 32 5.80 6.96 9.14
N GLY A 33 6.71 6.35 8.37
CA GLY A 33 7.38 5.11 8.77
C GLY A 33 8.15 5.22 10.10
N ILE A 34 8.84 6.35 10.35
CA ILE A 34 9.53 6.60 11.62
C ILE A 34 8.52 6.77 12.76
N ILE A 35 7.46 7.56 12.54
CA ILE A 35 6.42 7.80 13.55
C ILE A 35 5.73 6.49 13.93
N LEU A 36 5.40 5.67 12.94
CA LEU A 36 4.76 4.36 13.14
C LEU A 36 5.69 3.39 13.85
N GLY A 37 6.98 3.38 13.52
CA GLY A 37 7.98 2.59 14.24
C GLY A 37 8.07 2.95 15.72
N PHE A 38 8.01 4.25 16.04
CA PHE A 38 7.97 4.72 17.42
C PHE A 38 6.66 4.30 18.12
N LEU A 39 5.50 4.56 17.49
CA LEU A 39 4.19 4.19 18.05
C LEU A 39 4.11 2.69 18.36
N GLU A 40 4.49 1.84 17.40
CA GLU A 40 4.47 0.38 17.60
C GLU A 40 5.42 -0.04 18.72
N SER A 41 6.57 0.63 18.87
CA SER A 41 7.50 0.34 19.97
C SER A 41 6.94 0.71 21.35
N GLU A 42 6.16 1.79 21.46
CA GLU A 42 5.48 2.15 22.72
C GLU A 42 4.38 1.14 23.06
N LEU A 43 3.62 0.68 22.06
CA LEU A 43 2.62 -0.37 22.24
C LEU A 43 3.27 -1.69 22.67
N GLN A 44 4.43 -2.04 22.09
CA GLN A 44 5.18 -3.24 22.48
C GLN A 44 5.72 -3.19 23.92
N LYS A 45 6.04 -2.00 24.44
CA LYS A 45 6.42 -1.86 25.86
C LYS A 45 5.25 -2.11 26.80
N LEU A 46 4.02 -1.82 26.37
CA LEU A 46 2.82 -1.99 27.16
C LEU A 46 2.31 -3.44 27.10
N ASP A 47 2.24 -4.02 25.90
CA ASP A 47 1.49 -5.26 25.65
C ASP A 47 2.36 -6.43 25.13
N GLY A 48 3.68 -6.20 24.96
CA GLY A 48 4.66 -7.22 24.59
C GLY A 48 5.21 -7.11 23.16
N GLU A 49 6.35 -7.77 22.91
CA GLU A 49 7.13 -7.66 21.66
C GLU A 49 6.37 -8.10 20.39
N ASP A 50 5.36 -8.93 20.55
CA ASP A 50 4.53 -9.42 19.45
C ASP A 50 3.43 -8.42 19.03
N ALA A 51 3.19 -7.35 19.79
CA ALA A 51 2.19 -6.33 19.47
C ALA A 51 2.49 -5.62 18.13
N ARG A 52 1.46 -5.44 17.31
CA ARG A 52 1.55 -4.77 16.00
C ARG A 52 0.43 -3.77 15.82
N LEU A 53 0.66 -2.75 14.99
CA LEU A 53 -0.35 -1.71 14.72
C LEU A 53 -1.72 -2.28 14.26
N ALA A 54 -1.71 -3.36 13.48
CA ALA A 54 -2.92 -4.02 13.01
C ALA A 54 -3.80 -4.62 14.14
N ASP A 55 -3.27 -4.82 15.34
CA ASP A 55 -4.03 -5.31 16.50
C ASP A 55 -4.88 -4.21 17.14
N TYR A 56 -4.48 -2.95 16.97
CA TYR A 56 -5.07 -1.80 17.66
C TYR A 56 -6.02 -1.01 16.78
N PHE A 57 -5.78 -0.97 15.46
CA PHE A 57 -6.59 -0.21 14.51
C PHE A 57 -7.64 -1.08 13.80
N ASP A 58 -8.91 -0.68 13.89
CA ASP A 58 -10.02 -1.30 13.15
C ASP A 58 -9.96 -1.03 11.65
N VAL A 59 -9.38 0.13 11.30
CA VAL A 59 -9.20 0.57 9.92
C VAL A 59 -7.85 1.22 9.75
N ILE A 60 -7.12 0.83 8.70
CA ILE A 60 -5.91 1.51 8.25
C ILE A 60 -6.12 2.00 6.81
N ALA A 61 -6.13 3.32 6.63
CA ALA A 61 -6.26 3.98 5.35
C ALA A 61 -4.89 4.45 4.85
N GLY A 62 -4.66 4.39 3.54
CA GLY A 62 -3.42 4.90 2.99
C GLY A 62 -3.50 5.17 1.49
N THR A 63 -2.91 6.29 1.07
CA THR A 63 -2.83 6.69 -0.34
C THR A 63 -1.39 6.64 -0.83
N SER A 64 -1.16 6.14 -2.05
CA SER A 64 0.17 6.09 -2.65
C SER A 64 1.15 5.32 -1.78
N THR A 65 2.28 5.93 -1.47
CA THR A 65 3.23 5.49 -0.44
C THR A 65 2.56 5.09 0.87
N GLY A 66 1.55 5.83 1.35
CA GLY A 66 0.76 5.44 2.51
C GLY A 66 -0.03 4.16 2.30
N GLY A 67 -0.57 3.93 1.10
CA GLY A 67 -1.23 2.69 0.71
C GLY A 67 -0.27 1.49 0.67
N LEU A 68 0.99 1.69 0.26
CA LEU A 68 2.04 0.68 0.38
C LEU A 68 2.29 0.31 1.84
N VAL A 69 2.42 1.30 2.72
CA VAL A 69 2.63 1.10 4.16
C VAL A 69 1.43 0.37 4.77
N THR A 70 0.21 0.79 4.45
CA THR A 70 -1.02 0.09 4.85
C THR A 70 -0.96 -1.39 4.47
N ALA A 71 -0.70 -1.71 3.20
CA ALA A 71 -0.62 -3.09 2.76
C ALA A 71 0.50 -3.89 3.48
N MET A 72 1.66 -3.28 3.71
CA MET A 72 2.76 -3.92 4.45
C MET A 72 2.40 -4.27 5.89
N LEU A 73 1.69 -3.37 6.58
CA LEU A 73 1.30 -3.53 7.98
C LEU A 73 0.08 -4.44 8.15
N THR A 74 -0.71 -4.68 7.10
CA THR A 74 -1.94 -5.47 7.20
C THR A 74 -1.92 -6.77 6.40
N CYS A 75 -0.97 -6.96 5.48
CA CYS A 75 -0.84 -8.21 4.75
C CYS A 75 -0.39 -9.33 5.71
N PRO A 76 -1.10 -10.47 5.77
CA PRO A 76 -0.72 -11.56 6.64
C PRO A 76 0.50 -12.31 6.09
N ASN A 77 1.37 -12.75 7.00
CA ASN A 77 2.33 -13.82 6.77
C ASN A 77 1.71 -15.20 7.08
N ASP A 78 2.50 -16.27 6.94
CA ASP A 78 2.03 -17.65 7.17
C ASP A 78 1.58 -17.95 8.60
N LYS A 79 1.95 -17.10 9.56
CA LYS A 79 1.52 -17.18 10.96
C LYS A 79 0.33 -16.28 11.27
N ASN A 80 -0.33 -15.73 10.24
CA ASN A 80 -1.45 -14.79 10.37
C ASN A 80 -1.11 -13.55 11.21
N ARG A 81 0.13 -13.06 11.08
CA ARG A 81 0.62 -11.79 11.65
C ARG A 81 1.05 -10.84 10.53
N PRO A 82 1.16 -9.53 10.77
CA PRO A 82 1.66 -8.58 9.76
C PRO A 82 2.98 -9.03 9.15
N LEU A 83 3.08 -8.92 7.83
CA LEU A 83 4.30 -9.25 7.09
C LEU A 83 5.48 -8.35 7.48
N PHE A 84 5.20 -7.11 7.86
CA PHE A 84 6.17 -6.13 8.31
C PHE A 84 5.81 -5.63 9.71
N ALA A 85 6.83 -5.43 10.55
CA ALA A 85 6.73 -4.53 11.70
C ALA A 85 6.86 -3.08 11.21
N ALA A 86 6.32 -2.13 11.96
CA ALA A 86 6.35 -0.71 11.61
C ALA A 86 7.78 -0.17 11.47
N LYS A 87 8.72 -0.68 12.29
CA LYS A 87 10.15 -0.32 12.20
C LYS A 87 10.78 -0.69 10.84
N ASP A 88 10.27 -1.73 10.18
CA ASP A 88 10.83 -2.24 8.92
C ASP A 88 10.51 -1.32 7.73
N ILE A 89 9.52 -0.42 7.88
CA ILE A 89 9.08 0.50 6.82
C ILE A 89 10.19 1.46 6.42
N LYS A 90 10.93 2.01 7.40
CA LYS A 90 12.09 2.87 7.14
C LYS A 90 13.13 2.15 6.29
N ASP A 91 13.49 0.93 6.69
CA ASP A 91 14.54 0.15 6.03
C ASP A 91 14.12 -0.30 4.63
N PHE A 92 12.82 -0.60 4.45
CA PHE A 92 12.24 -0.82 3.13
C PHE A 92 12.49 0.38 2.21
N TYR A 93 12.16 1.60 2.66
CA TYR A 93 12.34 2.79 1.84
C TYR A 93 13.82 3.09 1.56
N LEU A 94 14.68 3.05 2.57
CA LEU A 94 16.12 3.31 2.39
C LEU A 94 16.76 2.32 1.40
N THR A 95 16.36 1.06 1.44
CA THR A 95 16.89 0.00 0.57
C THR A 95 16.36 0.09 -0.86
N ASN A 96 15.08 0.42 -1.03
CA ASN A 96 14.38 0.26 -2.31
C ASN A 96 14.18 1.57 -3.06
N CYS A 97 14.04 2.73 -2.39
CA CYS A 97 13.85 4.02 -3.06
C CYS A 97 14.93 4.37 -4.10
N PRO A 98 16.23 4.13 -3.85
CA PRO A 98 17.25 4.40 -4.87
C PRO A 98 17.07 3.60 -6.16
N LYS A 99 16.44 2.42 -6.07
CA LYS A 99 16.16 1.54 -7.21
C LYS A 99 14.80 1.84 -7.86
N ILE A 100 13.82 2.27 -7.06
CA ILE A 100 12.51 2.73 -7.55
C ILE A 100 12.63 4.07 -8.27
N PHE A 101 13.44 4.98 -7.74
CA PHE A 101 13.64 6.35 -8.20
C PHE A 101 15.12 6.64 -8.48
N PRO A 102 15.74 5.96 -9.47
CA PRO A 102 17.15 6.14 -9.77
C PRO A 102 17.43 7.59 -10.15
N GLN A 103 18.40 8.20 -9.47
CA GLN A 103 18.87 9.53 -9.84
C GLN A 103 19.88 9.39 -10.98
N PRO A 104 19.75 10.17 -12.07
CA PRO A 104 20.79 10.20 -13.08
C PRO A 104 22.10 10.70 -12.45
N GLY A 105 23.21 10.02 -12.74
CA GLY A 105 24.54 10.55 -12.44
C GLY A 105 24.74 11.91 -13.12
N PHE A 106 25.57 12.76 -12.51
CA PHE A 106 25.99 14.10 -12.96
C PHE A 106 25.88 14.32 -14.48
N PRO A 107 25.08 15.27 -15.00
CA PRO A 107 24.91 15.43 -16.44
C PRO A 107 25.99 16.37 -17.00
N LEU A 108 26.86 15.85 -17.86
CA LEU A 108 27.75 16.68 -18.70
C LEU A 108 26.98 17.44 -19.81
N PHE A 109 25.68 17.16 -20.02
CA PHE A 109 24.83 17.78 -21.06
C PHE A 109 23.40 18.04 -20.54
N SER A 110 23.14 19.25 -20.05
CA SER A 110 22.02 19.54 -19.12
C SER A 110 20.76 20.15 -19.74
N GLN A 111 20.75 20.62 -20.99
CA GLN A 111 19.63 21.40 -21.54
C GLN A 111 18.76 20.64 -22.57
N THR A 112 19.37 19.91 -23.52
CA THR A 112 18.65 19.31 -24.67
C THR A 112 17.97 17.98 -24.36
N THR A 113 18.41 17.24 -23.34
CA THR A 113 17.85 15.94 -22.97
C THR A 113 16.51 16.03 -22.23
N LYS A 114 16.19 17.16 -21.59
CA LYS A 114 14.96 17.31 -20.77
C LYS A 114 13.68 17.35 -21.60
N VAL A 115 13.70 18.02 -22.76
CA VAL A 115 12.50 18.20 -23.61
C VAL A 115 12.12 16.89 -24.31
N LEU A 116 13.09 16.16 -24.83
CA LEU A 116 12.88 14.83 -25.44
C LEU A 116 12.36 13.80 -24.44
N LYS A 117 12.84 13.85 -23.18
CA LYS A 117 12.41 12.91 -22.12
C LYS A 117 10.98 13.18 -21.62
N ALA A 118 10.52 14.43 -21.69
CA ALA A 118 9.14 14.79 -21.34
C ALA A 118 8.12 14.25 -22.35
N LEU A 119 8.55 14.00 -23.60
CA LEU A 119 7.71 13.46 -24.67
C LEU A 119 7.71 11.92 -24.72
N SER A 120 8.59 11.24 -23.97
CA SER A 120 8.80 9.79 -24.05
C SER A 120 8.09 8.96 -22.97
N GLY A 121 7.21 9.56 -22.17
CA GLY A 121 6.47 8.88 -21.10
C GLY A 121 6.89 9.27 -19.68
N PRO A 122 6.53 8.48 -18.65
CA PRO A 122 6.76 8.83 -17.25
C PRO A 122 8.26 8.88 -16.89
N ARG A 123 8.59 9.65 -15.85
CA ARG A 123 9.97 9.83 -15.37
C ARG A 123 10.66 8.51 -14.98
N TYR A 124 9.90 7.56 -14.47
CA TYR A 124 10.36 6.24 -14.04
C TYR A 124 9.51 5.13 -14.70
N ASP A 125 10.15 4.01 -15.05
CA ASP A 125 9.48 2.91 -15.78
C ASP A 125 8.59 2.02 -14.89
N GLY A 126 8.69 2.16 -13.57
CA GLY A 126 7.95 1.37 -12.58
C GLY A 126 8.35 -0.10 -12.46
N LYS A 127 9.28 -0.63 -13.28
CA LYS A 127 9.57 -2.07 -13.32
C LYS A 127 10.06 -2.61 -11.99
N PHE A 128 10.99 -1.89 -11.35
CA PHE A 128 11.51 -2.30 -10.04
C PHE A 128 10.45 -2.19 -8.94
N LEU A 129 9.61 -1.16 -8.98
CA LEU A 129 8.47 -1.01 -8.05
C LEU A 129 7.52 -2.21 -8.16
N HIS A 130 7.15 -2.60 -9.38
CA HIS A 130 6.27 -3.74 -9.62
C HIS A 130 6.91 -5.04 -9.11
N TYR A 131 8.19 -5.25 -9.42
CA TYR A 131 8.95 -6.42 -8.95
C TYR A 131 8.95 -6.53 -7.43
N ILE A 132 9.35 -5.46 -6.73
CA ILE A 132 9.53 -5.53 -5.27
C ILE A 132 8.18 -5.67 -4.54
N ILE A 133 7.13 -4.97 -5.00
CA ILE A 133 5.79 -5.09 -4.41
C ILE A 133 5.24 -6.50 -4.62
N LYS A 134 5.31 -7.03 -5.85
CA LYS A 134 4.84 -8.40 -6.14
C LYS A 134 5.62 -9.45 -5.36
N LYS A 135 6.93 -9.25 -5.19
CA LYS A 135 7.77 -10.14 -4.40
C LYS A 135 7.40 -10.11 -2.92
N LYS A 136 7.06 -8.94 -2.36
CA LYS A 136 6.74 -8.80 -0.94
C LYS A 136 5.32 -9.26 -0.61
N LEU A 137 4.34 -8.87 -1.42
CA LEU A 137 2.93 -9.16 -1.15
C LEU A 137 2.44 -10.47 -1.78
N GLU A 138 3.29 -11.11 -2.59
CA GLU A 138 3.04 -12.41 -3.21
C GLU A 138 1.66 -12.47 -3.89
N GLY A 139 0.90 -13.55 -3.65
CA GLY A 139 -0.45 -13.77 -4.18
C GLY A 139 -1.57 -13.25 -3.29
N ARG A 140 -1.28 -12.48 -2.24
CA ARG A 140 -2.28 -12.07 -1.24
C ARG A 140 -3.27 -11.04 -1.82
N ARG A 141 -4.53 -11.20 -1.47
CA ARG A 141 -5.66 -10.40 -1.93
C ARG A 141 -6.19 -9.46 -0.84
N LEU A 142 -6.98 -8.49 -1.27
CA LEU A 142 -7.55 -7.46 -0.41
C LEU A 142 -8.34 -8.02 0.77
N ASN A 143 -9.08 -9.13 0.60
CA ASN A 143 -9.86 -9.74 1.68
C ASN A 143 -9.02 -10.52 2.70
N GLU A 144 -7.74 -10.75 2.44
CA GLU A 144 -6.82 -11.44 3.36
C GLU A 144 -6.19 -10.46 4.38
N THR A 145 -6.42 -9.15 4.28
CA THR A 145 -5.83 -8.19 5.22
C THR A 145 -6.31 -8.42 6.65
N LEU A 146 -5.39 -8.28 7.61
CA LEU A 146 -5.62 -8.56 9.03
C LEU A 146 -6.61 -7.61 9.72
N THR A 147 -6.76 -6.40 9.18
CA THR A 147 -7.75 -5.41 9.60
C THR A 147 -8.41 -4.78 8.37
N ASN A 148 -9.42 -3.93 8.56
CA ASN A 148 -10.02 -3.24 7.42
C ASN A 148 -9.01 -2.26 6.82
N VAL A 149 -8.93 -2.23 5.50
CA VAL A 149 -8.08 -1.27 4.79
C VAL A 149 -8.90 -0.39 3.87
N VAL A 150 -8.40 0.82 3.61
CA VAL A 150 -8.95 1.76 2.64
C VAL A 150 -7.79 2.31 1.81
N ILE A 151 -7.72 1.92 0.53
CA ILE A 151 -6.64 2.35 -0.38
C ILE A 151 -7.26 3.00 -1.61
N PRO A 152 -7.23 4.34 -1.72
CA PRO A 152 -7.73 5.05 -2.89
C PRO A 152 -6.85 4.88 -4.12
N THR A 153 -7.49 4.90 -5.28
CA THR A 153 -6.90 4.98 -6.63
C THR A 153 -7.84 5.81 -7.51
N PHE A 154 -7.42 6.16 -8.73
CA PHE A 154 -8.29 6.84 -9.69
C PHE A 154 -8.30 6.10 -11.03
N ASP A 155 -9.49 5.75 -11.55
CA ASP A 155 -9.62 5.08 -12.85
C ASP A 155 -9.71 6.10 -13.98
N ILE A 156 -8.73 6.09 -14.88
CA ILE A 156 -8.63 7.05 -15.99
C ILE A 156 -9.53 6.70 -17.18
N LYS A 157 -10.03 5.45 -17.27
CA LYS A 157 -10.98 5.05 -18.31
C LYS A 157 -12.41 5.45 -17.92
N LEU A 158 -12.75 5.32 -16.64
CA LEU A 158 -14.06 5.68 -16.10
C LEU A 158 -14.13 7.09 -15.50
N LEU A 159 -12.99 7.77 -15.40
CA LEU A 159 -12.84 9.12 -14.83
C LEU A 159 -13.43 9.26 -13.42
N GLN A 160 -13.20 8.27 -12.55
CA GLN A 160 -13.74 8.25 -11.18
C GLN A 160 -12.78 7.62 -10.17
N PRO A 161 -12.89 7.96 -8.87
CA PRO A 161 -12.17 7.26 -7.82
C PRO A 161 -12.55 5.77 -7.75
N VAL A 162 -11.56 4.94 -7.44
CA VAL A 162 -11.76 3.53 -7.08
C VAL A 162 -11.14 3.30 -5.71
N ILE A 163 -11.99 3.09 -4.71
CA ILE A 163 -11.57 2.84 -3.33
C ILE A 163 -11.52 1.35 -3.09
N PHE A 164 -10.32 0.81 -2.88
CA PHE A 164 -10.15 -0.58 -2.48
C PHE A 164 -10.35 -0.67 -0.97
N SER A 165 -11.50 -1.20 -0.57
CA SER A 165 -11.83 -1.44 0.83
C SER A 165 -12.12 -2.91 1.08
N SER A 166 -11.39 -3.53 2.02
CA SER A 166 -11.61 -4.93 2.39
C SER A 166 -13.00 -5.15 3.01
N PHE A 167 -13.53 -4.14 3.72
CA PHE A 167 -14.91 -4.14 4.21
C PHE A 167 -15.94 -4.24 3.07
N GLN A 168 -15.70 -3.55 1.94
CA GLN A 168 -16.62 -3.54 0.81
C GLN A 168 -16.57 -4.82 -0.04
N VAL A 169 -15.54 -5.66 0.09
CA VAL A 169 -15.38 -6.89 -0.70
C VAL A 169 -16.59 -7.83 -0.55
N LYS A 170 -17.18 -7.91 0.64
CA LYS A 170 -18.39 -8.75 0.89
C LYS A 170 -19.57 -8.33 0.01
N LYS A 171 -19.75 -7.02 -0.21
CA LYS A 171 -20.83 -6.46 -1.05
C LYS A 171 -20.46 -6.41 -2.52
N ASN A 172 -19.19 -6.11 -2.81
CA ASN A 172 -18.66 -6.03 -4.16
C ASN A 172 -17.38 -6.85 -4.31
N PRO A 173 -17.50 -8.16 -4.62
CA PRO A 173 -16.35 -9.05 -4.78
C PRO A 173 -15.36 -8.63 -5.88
N THR A 174 -15.77 -7.76 -6.81
CA THR A 174 -14.89 -7.26 -7.89
C THR A 174 -13.76 -6.35 -7.38
N LEU A 175 -13.86 -5.89 -6.13
CA LEU A 175 -12.80 -5.16 -5.45
C LEU A 175 -11.69 -6.08 -4.91
N ASN A 176 -11.90 -7.41 -4.88
CA ASN A 176 -10.93 -8.35 -4.31
C ASN A 176 -9.72 -8.63 -5.22
N ALA A 177 -8.99 -7.58 -5.55
CA ALA A 177 -7.77 -7.62 -6.34
C ALA A 177 -6.57 -8.12 -5.52
N LEU A 178 -5.46 -8.42 -6.20
CA LEU A 178 -4.18 -8.64 -5.53
C LEU A 178 -3.75 -7.36 -4.82
N LEU A 179 -3.25 -7.47 -3.59
CA LEU A 179 -2.71 -6.33 -2.86
C LEU A 179 -1.57 -5.67 -3.63
N SER A 180 -0.78 -6.46 -4.36
CA SER A 180 0.29 -5.95 -5.22
C SER A 180 -0.23 -5.05 -6.35
N ASP A 181 -1.33 -5.42 -7.01
CA ASP A 181 -1.95 -4.58 -8.04
C ASP A 181 -2.51 -3.27 -7.46
N ILE A 182 -3.15 -3.35 -6.29
CA ILE A 182 -3.69 -2.18 -5.58
C ILE A 182 -2.55 -1.22 -5.18
N CYS A 183 -1.46 -1.76 -4.63
CA CYS A 183 -0.27 -1.03 -4.20
C CYS A 183 0.44 -0.32 -5.36
N ILE A 184 0.60 -1.02 -6.49
CA ILE A 184 1.18 -0.46 -7.71
C ILE A 184 0.28 0.68 -8.22
N ALA A 185 -1.04 0.43 -8.31
CA ALA A 185 -2.01 1.42 -8.80
C ALA A 185 -2.03 2.69 -7.93
N THR A 186 -2.16 2.55 -6.61
CA THR A 186 -2.23 3.71 -5.71
C THR A 186 -0.96 4.55 -5.73
N SER A 187 0.19 3.96 -6.10
CA SER A 187 1.49 4.64 -6.19
C SER A 187 1.81 5.21 -7.59
N ALA A 188 0.96 4.98 -8.59
CA ALA A 188 1.22 5.32 -9.99
C ALA A 188 0.99 6.81 -10.27
N ALA A 189 1.82 7.68 -9.68
CA ALA A 189 1.66 9.13 -9.76
C ALA A 189 1.84 9.62 -11.20
N PRO A 190 0.89 10.41 -11.76
CA PRO A 190 1.00 10.96 -13.11
C PRO A 190 2.32 11.68 -13.32
N THR A 191 2.90 11.57 -14.52
CA THR A 191 4.25 12.04 -14.91
C THR A 191 5.43 11.33 -14.24
N TYR A 192 5.23 10.64 -13.12
CA TYR A 192 6.29 9.93 -12.39
C TYR A 192 6.35 8.44 -12.74
N LEU A 193 5.22 7.75 -12.72
CA LEU A 193 5.10 6.31 -12.92
C LEU A 193 3.99 6.01 -13.96
N PRO A 194 4.08 4.89 -14.69
CA PRO A 194 3.04 4.51 -15.64
C PRO A 194 1.74 4.13 -14.91
N ALA A 195 0.60 4.39 -15.54
CA ALA A 195 -0.69 3.87 -15.08
C ALA A 195 -0.67 2.33 -15.02
N HIS A 196 -1.41 1.77 -14.06
CA HIS A 196 -1.45 0.32 -13.85
C HIS A 196 -2.76 -0.28 -14.33
N TYR A 197 -2.64 -1.33 -15.14
CA TYR A 197 -3.78 -2.07 -15.68
C TYR A 197 -3.82 -3.49 -15.15
N PHE A 198 -4.99 -3.92 -14.69
CA PHE A 198 -5.25 -5.31 -14.35
C PHE A 198 -6.75 -5.63 -14.39
N LYS A 199 -7.08 -6.92 -14.37
CA LYS A 199 -8.46 -7.41 -14.29
C LYS A 199 -8.70 -8.14 -12.97
N THR A 200 -9.78 -7.80 -12.28
CA THR A 200 -10.30 -8.62 -11.19
C THR A 200 -11.37 -9.57 -11.74
N ILE A 201 -11.17 -10.87 -11.57
CA ILE A 201 -12.11 -11.92 -12.00
C ILE A 201 -12.68 -12.55 -10.74
N VAL A 202 -14.00 -12.52 -10.60
CA VAL A 202 -14.71 -13.16 -9.47
C VAL A 202 -15.31 -14.49 -9.91
N PHE A 203 -16.06 -14.46 -11.01
CA PHE A 203 -16.63 -15.62 -11.71
C PHE A 203 -16.52 -15.32 -13.21
N GLU A 204 -16.65 -16.34 -14.09
CA GLU A 204 -16.42 -16.20 -15.54
C GLU A 204 -17.15 -15.00 -16.19
N ARG A 205 -18.31 -14.61 -15.64
CA ARG A 205 -19.14 -13.50 -16.14
C ARG A 205 -18.97 -12.17 -15.40
N LYS A 206 -18.29 -12.11 -14.24
CA LYS A 206 -18.13 -10.88 -13.45
C LYS A 206 -16.66 -10.48 -13.41
N LYS A 207 -16.30 -9.59 -14.34
CA LYS A 207 -14.95 -9.04 -14.53
C LYS A 207 -14.98 -7.53 -14.31
N ARG A 208 -13.94 -7.00 -13.66
CA ARG A 208 -13.69 -5.56 -13.57
C ARG A 208 -12.34 -5.28 -14.21
N GLU A 209 -12.33 -4.40 -15.20
CA GLU A 209 -11.10 -3.79 -15.69
C GLU A 209 -10.76 -2.59 -14.82
N ASN A 210 -9.49 -2.46 -14.47
CA ASN A 210 -9.00 -1.36 -13.66
C ASN A 210 -7.89 -0.67 -14.45
N ASN A 211 -8.07 0.62 -14.78
CA ASN A 211 -7.09 1.43 -15.50
C ASN A 211 -6.67 2.56 -14.56
N LEU A 212 -5.77 2.26 -13.63
CA LEU A 212 -5.64 3.05 -12.42
C LEU A 212 -4.37 3.88 -12.38
N ILE A 213 -4.48 5.05 -11.76
CA ILE A 213 -3.37 5.91 -11.35
C ILE A 213 -3.46 6.20 -9.84
N ASP A 214 -2.47 6.95 -9.36
CA ASP A 214 -2.29 7.27 -7.94
C ASP A 214 -3.55 7.81 -7.25
N GLY A 215 -3.79 7.33 -6.04
CA GLY A 215 -4.93 7.74 -5.22
C GLY A 215 -4.90 9.21 -4.83
N GLY A 216 -3.74 9.87 -4.88
CA GLY A 216 -3.57 11.29 -4.61
C GLY A 216 -4.31 12.21 -5.59
N VAL A 217 -4.71 11.69 -6.76
CA VAL A 217 -5.62 12.37 -7.69
C VAL A 217 -7.05 12.44 -7.13
N ALA A 218 -7.44 11.49 -6.27
CA ALA A 218 -8.73 11.45 -5.60
C ALA A 218 -8.67 12.02 -4.17
N ALA A 219 -7.80 11.46 -3.33
CA ALA A 219 -7.64 11.81 -1.92
C ALA A 219 -6.21 11.51 -1.44
N ASN A 220 -5.34 12.52 -1.39
CA ASN A 220 -3.96 12.35 -0.91
C ASN A 220 -3.86 12.16 0.61
N ASN A 221 -4.85 12.66 1.35
CA ASN A 221 -5.07 12.41 2.78
C ASN A 221 -6.40 11.63 2.89
N PRO A 222 -6.34 10.29 3.00
CA PRO A 222 -7.50 9.41 2.85
C PRO A 222 -8.31 9.17 4.12
#